data_AF-A0A6A4Y7A3-F1
#
_entry.id   AF-A0A6A4Y7A3-F1
#
_cell.length_a   1.000
_cell.length_b   1.000
_cell.length_c   1.000
_cell.angle_alpha   90.00
_cell.angle_beta   90.00
_cell.angle_gamma   90.00
#
_symmetry.space_group_name_H-M   'P 1'
#
loop_
_entity.id
_entity.type
_entity.pdbx_description
1 polymer ?
#
loop_
_entity_poly.entity_id
_entity_poly.type
_entity_poly.pdbx_seq_one_letter_code
_entity_poly.pdbx_strand_id
1 'polypeptide(L)'
;MPKLFCVVVGHEGSPFSVNIAADETVDDLKKKIKMEKEYQFPADELHLYRVDGLTQDEDEQFVYKGTTIDMTTCSLDFFGEDKAKMPPLSFISERFNEADVNTRWKIHVLVVIPREIPPTGKRSIEELGEIVEASVNKVFKDRDEKRSVYSLSDMNSEKKRRILQKMGLTVNVLRMKEPRDVSIPGYPWIDEFPENQEDQRAQYMAYLEMHLMTLLDEDVFSLVDIANDKTVLDTVDPRLPFRIKGTADVLLAKSNVTNLIPMAGLCIVIELKKKVEKNHINQAIGQLMCASIKAPLGCFPMSLLTDLNGTWHFCYFSDKSVLTQVIF
;
A
#
# COMPACT_ATOMS: atom_id res chain seq x y z
N MET A 1 30.40 13.58 42.33
CA MET A 1 29.67 12.90 41.24
C MET A 1 30.33 11.54 41.01
N PRO A 2 29.75 10.45 41.50
CA PRO A 2 30.21 9.11 41.15
C PRO A 2 30.21 8.87 39.63
N LYS A 3 31.24 8.18 39.14
CA LYS A 3 31.35 7.69 37.77
C LYS A 3 31.09 6.18 37.79
N LEU A 4 29.92 5.75 37.35
CA LEU A 4 29.55 4.34 37.32
C LEU A 4 29.96 3.72 35.99
N PHE A 5 30.53 2.52 36.03
CA PHE A 5 30.79 1.73 34.83
C PHE A 5 29.65 0.73 34.61
N CYS A 6 29.10 0.75 33.41
CA CYS A 6 27.94 -0.02 32.99
C CYS A 6 28.33 -0.95 31.85
N VAL A 7 27.67 -2.11 31.78
CA VAL A 7 27.80 -3.05 30.67
C VAL A 7 26.44 -3.61 30.30
N VAL A 8 26.21 -3.86 29.01
CA VAL A 8 24.97 -4.48 28.53
C VAL A 8 25.11 -6.00 28.57
N VAL A 9 24.17 -6.69 29.21
CA VAL A 9 24.20 -8.16 29.33
C VAL A 9 23.77 -8.80 28.01
N GLY A 10 24.53 -9.77 27.50
CA GLY A 10 24.18 -10.54 26.31
C GLY A 10 24.36 -9.79 24.99
N HIS A 11 25.15 -8.71 24.99
CA HIS A 11 25.45 -7.91 23.79
C HIS A 11 26.96 -7.72 23.62
N GLU A 12 27.39 -7.63 22.38
CA GLU A 12 28.76 -7.25 22.02
C GLU A 12 28.97 -5.76 22.33
N GLY A 13 29.99 -5.46 23.14
CA GLY A 13 30.34 -4.08 23.48
C GLY A 13 31.28 -3.96 24.67
N SER A 14 32.02 -2.86 24.69
CA SER A 14 32.85 -2.47 25.83
C SER A 14 32.00 -1.86 26.95
N PRO A 15 32.48 -1.91 28.21
CA PRO A 15 31.92 -1.09 29.28
C PRO A 15 31.91 0.39 28.90
N PHE A 16 30.92 1.11 29.42
CA PHE A 16 30.78 2.54 29.26
C PHE A 16 30.56 3.20 30.61
N SER A 17 30.85 4.48 30.72
CA SER A 17 30.78 5.19 31.99
C SER A 17 29.68 6.24 32.00
N VAL A 18 28.95 6.35 33.10
CA VAL A 18 27.92 7.36 33.31
C VAL A 18 28.24 8.18 34.55
N ASN A 19 28.23 9.51 34.41
CA ASN A 19 28.37 10.44 35.53
C ASN A 19 26.99 10.72 36.15
N ILE A 20 26.84 10.40 37.43
CA ILE A 20 25.59 10.58 38.16
C ILE A 20 25.87 11.13 39.56
N ALA A 21 24.96 11.92 40.12
CA ALA A 21 25.06 12.42 41.48
C ALA A 21 24.53 11.35 42.47
N ALA A 22 25.01 11.39 43.71
CA ALA A 22 24.67 10.38 44.71
C ALA A 22 23.21 10.48 45.22
N ASP A 23 22.64 11.68 45.09
CA ASP A 23 21.25 12.06 45.41
C ASP A 23 20.30 11.94 44.20
N GLU A 24 20.80 11.60 43.02
CA GLU A 24 19.95 11.22 41.88
C GLU A 24 19.41 9.79 42.05
N THR A 25 18.34 9.48 41.33
CA THR A 25 17.65 8.19 41.40
C THR A 25 18.13 7.22 40.33
N VAL A 26 17.75 5.95 40.48
CA VAL A 26 17.96 4.94 39.44
C VAL A 26 17.20 5.28 38.15
N ASP A 27 16.06 5.96 38.23
CA ASP A 27 15.35 6.46 37.04
C ASP A 27 16.18 7.51 36.27
N ASP A 28 16.86 8.40 36.98
CA ASP A 28 17.78 9.36 36.36
C ASP A 28 18.98 8.65 35.70
N LEU A 29 19.48 7.56 36.32
CA LEU A 29 20.49 6.70 35.71
C LEU A 29 20.01 6.07 34.40
N LYS A 30 18.78 5.55 34.37
CA LYS A 30 18.18 4.99 33.14
C LYS A 30 18.12 6.03 32.03
N LYS A 31 17.68 7.26 32.35
CA LYS A 31 17.64 8.37 31.38
C LYS A 31 19.03 8.70 30.82
N LYS A 32 20.04 8.75 31.68
CA LYS A 32 21.44 9.01 31.28
C LYS A 32 22.01 7.89 30.42
N ILE A 33 21.78 6.62 30.78
CA ILE A 33 22.20 5.45 29.97
C ILE A 33 21.53 5.49 28.59
N LYS A 34 20.22 5.79 28.54
CA LYS A 34 19.50 5.93 27.27
C LYS A 34 20.12 7.01 26.38
N MET A 35 20.47 8.16 26.95
CA MET A 35 21.10 9.25 26.19
C MET A 35 22.50 8.85 25.70
N GLU A 36 23.32 8.25 26.57
CA GLU A 36 24.68 7.81 26.24
C GLU A 36 24.73 6.74 25.13
N LYS A 37 23.74 5.83 25.12
CA LYS A 37 23.66 4.73 24.15
C LYS A 37 22.69 5.00 22.99
N GLU A 38 22.09 6.18 22.95
CA GLU A 38 21.13 6.60 21.93
C GLU A 38 19.95 5.63 21.71
N TYR A 39 19.49 4.97 22.78
CA TYR A 39 18.38 4.01 22.68
C TYR A 39 17.09 4.71 22.24
N GLN A 40 16.37 4.07 21.30
CA GLN A 40 15.15 4.60 20.69
C GLN A 40 13.86 4.24 21.47
N PHE A 41 13.97 3.43 22.52
CA PHE A 41 12.85 3.05 23.39
C PHE A 41 12.84 3.86 24.70
N PRO A 42 11.70 4.04 25.37
CA PRO A 42 11.58 4.73 26.66
C PRO A 42 12.56 4.24 27.73
N ALA A 43 13.14 5.16 28.51
CA ALA A 43 14.18 4.83 29.48
C ALA A 43 13.72 3.87 30.58
N ASP A 44 12.43 3.89 30.92
CA ASP A 44 11.81 3.03 31.93
C ASP A 44 11.83 1.54 31.53
N GLU A 45 11.96 1.22 30.24
CA GLU A 45 12.10 -0.15 29.76
C GLU A 45 13.48 -0.78 30.08
N LEU A 46 14.50 0.03 30.40
CA LEU A 46 15.79 -0.48 30.88
C LEU A 46 15.62 -1.16 32.24
N HIS A 47 16.26 -2.31 32.40
CA HIS A 47 16.35 -3.00 33.68
C HIS A 47 17.80 -2.96 34.18
N LEU A 48 18.01 -2.33 35.34
CA LEU A 48 19.34 -2.12 35.91
C LEU A 48 19.55 -3.03 37.12
N TYR A 49 20.72 -3.64 37.18
CA TYR A 49 21.15 -4.46 38.30
C TYR A 49 22.54 -4.02 38.75
N ARG A 50 22.72 -3.85 40.07
CA ARG A 50 24.05 -3.75 40.66
C ARG A 50 24.69 -5.14 40.61
N VAL A 51 25.99 -5.21 40.33
CA VAL A 51 26.75 -6.46 40.32
C VAL A 51 28.01 -6.35 41.15
N ASP A 52 28.32 -7.40 41.91
CA ASP A 52 29.57 -7.53 42.66
C ASP A 52 30.50 -8.55 42.01
N GLY A 53 31.81 -8.28 42.07
CA GLY A 53 32.84 -9.21 41.59
C GLY A 53 33.06 -9.24 40.07
N LEU A 54 32.49 -8.29 39.32
CA LEU A 54 32.72 -8.12 37.89
C LEU A 54 33.71 -6.99 37.60
N THR A 55 34.76 -7.29 36.85
CA THR A 55 35.82 -6.36 36.46
C THR A 55 36.19 -6.52 34.98
N GLN A 56 36.86 -5.54 34.41
CA GLN A 56 37.50 -5.65 33.09
C GLN A 56 39.02 -5.58 33.24
N ASP A 57 39.78 -6.56 32.73
CA ASP A 57 41.23 -6.54 32.83
C ASP A 57 41.90 -5.63 31.77
N GLU A 58 43.23 -5.59 31.77
CA GLU A 58 44.02 -4.77 30.82
C GLU A 58 43.93 -5.27 29.38
N ASP A 59 43.54 -6.54 29.18
CA ASP A 59 43.31 -7.16 27.87
C ASP A 59 41.84 -6.99 27.40
N GLU A 60 41.10 -6.08 28.06
CA GLU A 60 39.69 -5.77 27.82
C GLU A 60 38.72 -6.93 28.08
N GLN A 61 39.16 -8.01 28.72
CA GLN A 61 38.33 -9.17 29.01
C GLN A 61 37.50 -8.97 30.27
N PHE A 62 36.28 -9.49 30.26
CA PHE A 62 35.43 -9.51 31.44
C PHE A 62 35.87 -10.62 32.38
N VAL A 63 36.19 -10.26 33.62
CA VAL A 63 36.58 -11.20 34.67
C VAL A 63 35.54 -11.15 35.78
N TYR A 64 34.90 -12.28 36.03
CA TYR A 64 33.93 -12.45 37.10
C TYR A 64 34.49 -13.40 38.16
N LYS A 65 34.71 -12.89 39.38
CA LYS A 65 35.29 -13.63 40.51
C LYS A 65 36.56 -14.43 40.14
N GLY A 66 37.41 -13.84 39.29
CA GLY A 66 38.67 -14.44 38.85
C GLY A 66 38.58 -15.38 37.65
N THR A 67 37.40 -15.52 37.03
CA THR A 67 37.22 -16.30 35.80
C THR A 67 36.86 -15.39 34.63
N THR A 68 37.57 -15.53 33.51
CA THR A 68 37.23 -14.84 32.27
C THR A 68 35.87 -15.32 31.76
N ILE A 69 34.99 -14.38 31.44
CA ILE A 69 33.66 -14.63 30.90
C ILE A 69 33.47 -13.90 29.58
N ASP A 70 32.68 -14.48 28.69
CA ASP A 70 32.21 -13.82 27.49
C ASP A 70 30.85 -13.17 27.75
N MET A 71 30.84 -11.84 27.79
CA MET A 71 29.64 -11.07 28.12
C MET A 71 28.55 -11.19 27.05
N THR A 72 28.88 -11.59 25.82
CA THR A 72 27.92 -11.76 24.73
C THR A 72 27.07 -13.01 24.90
N THR A 73 27.61 -14.04 25.57
CA THR A 73 26.91 -15.31 25.84
C THR A 73 26.37 -15.40 27.27
N CYS A 74 26.77 -14.48 28.15
CA CYS A 74 26.27 -14.40 29.51
C CYS A 74 24.81 -13.95 29.57
N SER A 75 23.99 -14.69 30.31
CA SER A 75 22.65 -14.27 30.71
C SER A 75 22.69 -13.55 32.05
N LEU A 76 21.64 -12.78 32.37
CA LEU A 76 21.54 -12.13 33.68
C LEU A 76 21.55 -13.14 34.83
N ASP A 77 21.00 -14.34 34.62
CA ASP A 77 20.91 -15.38 35.63
C ASP A 77 22.28 -15.92 36.04
N PHE A 78 23.29 -15.82 35.17
CA PHE A 78 24.68 -16.21 35.43
C PHE A 78 25.25 -15.58 36.71
N PHE A 79 24.88 -14.33 37.01
CA PHE A 79 25.38 -13.60 38.18
C PHE A 79 24.69 -13.99 39.51
N GLY A 80 23.75 -14.95 39.50
CA GLY A 80 23.16 -15.52 40.71
C GLY A 80 22.71 -14.48 41.75
N GLU A 81 23.19 -14.66 42.98
CA GLU A 81 22.95 -13.78 44.14
C GLU A 81 23.87 -12.54 44.17
N ASP A 82 24.89 -12.48 43.31
CA ASP A 82 25.84 -11.36 43.26
C ASP A 82 25.31 -10.17 42.44
N LYS A 83 24.07 -10.29 41.95
CA LYS A 83 23.31 -9.19 41.33
C LYS A 83 22.14 -8.76 42.21
N ALA A 84 21.88 -7.47 42.27
CA ALA A 84 20.71 -6.91 42.93
C ALA A 84 19.95 -5.98 41.99
N LYS A 85 18.65 -6.27 41.77
CA LYS A 85 17.79 -5.40 40.96
C LYS A 85 17.71 -4.02 41.61
N MET A 86 17.87 -2.97 40.81
CA MET A 86 17.83 -1.59 41.26
C MET A 86 16.42 -1.01 41.02
N PRO A 87 15.63 -0.73 42.08
CA PRO A 87 14.31 -0.10 41.93
C PRO A 87 14.45 1.33 41.41
N PRO A 88 13.56 1.82 40.52
CA PRO A 88 13.68 3.15 39.91
C PRO A 88 13.74 4.31 40.90
N LEU A 89 13.04 4.19 42.04
CA LEU A 89 12.97 5.24 43.07
C LEU A 89 14.11 5.19 44.10
N SER A 90 15.00 4.18 44.04
CA SER A 90 16.16 4.15 44.93
C SER A 90 17.13 5.27 44.56
N PHE A 91 17.75 5.87 45.57
CA PHE A 91 18.88 6.77 45.35
C PHE A 91 20.14 5.99 44.97
N ILE A 92 21.03 6.61 44.19
CA ILE A 92 22.31 5.99 43.83
C ILE A 92 23.17 5.74 45.08
N SER A 93 23.13 6.63 46.06
CA SER A 93 23.81 6.48 47.36
C SER A 93 23.36 5.26 48.18
N GLU A 94 22.13 4.75 47.98
CA GLU A 94 21.66 3.52 48.64
C GLU A 94 22.27 2.26 48.03
N ARG A 95 22.83 2.36 46.81
CA ARG A 95 23.32 1.22 46.04
C ARG A 95 24.84 1.22 45.90
N PHE A 96 25.49 2.38 45.96
CA PHE A 96 26.93 2.50 45.80
C PHE A 96 27.51 3.40 46.89
N ASN A 97 28.53 2.91 47.59
CA ASN A 97 29.34 3.73 48.50
C ASN A 97 30.58 4.28 47.77
N GLU A 98 31.24 5.30 48.33
CA GLU A 98 32.40 5.94 47.69
C GLU A 98 33.58 4.99 47.44
N ALA A 99 33.77 3.97 48.29
CA ALA A 99 34.84 2.98 48.11
C ALA A 99 34.57 2.07 46.89
N ASP A 100 33.30 1.69 46.69
CA ASP A 100 32.86 0.86 45.57
C ASP A 100 33.13 1.58 44.24
N VAL A 101 32.74 2.85 44.13
CA VAL A 101 32.83 3.59 42.85
C VAL A 101 34.24 3.92 42.41
N ASN A 102 35.18 3.95 43.36
CA ASN A 102 36.58 4.27 43.10
C ASN A 102 37.46 3.02 42.87
N THR A 103 36.86 1.83 42.83
CA THR A 103 37.59 0.60 42.55
C THR A 103 37.97 0.55 41.07
N ARG A 104 39.28 0.53 40.78
CA ARG A 104 39.80 0.47 39.41
C ARG A 104 39.22 -0.76 38.70
N TRP A 105 38.82 -0.59 37.45
CA TRP A 105 38.33 -1.66 36.57
C TRP A 105 37.01 -2.34 36.97
N LYS A 106 36.35 -1.87 38.03
CA LYS A 106 35.09 -2.45 38.50
C LYS A 106 33.94 -2.08 37.58
N ILE A 107 33.15 -3.09 37.20
CA ILE A 107 31.85 -2.91 36.57
C ILE A 107 30.80 -2.84 37.66
N HIS A 108 29.99 -1.80 37.63
CA HIS A 108 29.04 -1.46 38.69
C HIS A 108 27.62 -1.91 38.36
N VAL A 109 27.23 -1.75 37.10
CA VAL A 109 25.84 -1.90 36.66
C VAL A 109 25.75 -2.82 35.44
N LEU A 110 24.92 -3.84 35.56
CA LEU A 110 24.43 -4.63 34.44
C LEU A 110 23.17 -3.96 33.88
N VAL A 111 23.20 -3.65 32.59
CA VAL A 111 22.10 -3.07 31.83
C VAL A 111 21.45 -4.18 31.03
N VAL A 112 20.18 -4.41 31.28
CA VAL A 112 19.36 -5.33 30.49
C VAL A 112 18.41 -4.49 29.66
N ILE A 113 18.60 -4.57 28.34
CA ILE A 113 17.70 -3.94 27.38
C ILE A 113 16.51 -4.87 27.09
N PRO A 114 15.33 -4.33 26.77
CA PRO A 114 14.22 -5.12 26.26
C PRO A 114 14.70 -5.86 25.02
N ARG A 115 14.48 -7.18 24.95
CA ARG A 115 14.87 -7.95 23.78
C ARG A 115 14.13 -7.41 22.56
N GLU A 116 14.86 -6.78 21.66
CA GLU A 116 14.45 -6.70 20.26
C GLU A 116 14.30 -8.14 19.74
N ILE A 117 13.24 -8.35 18.98
CA ILE A 117 13.01 -9.59 18.22
C ILE A 117 14.33 -9.93 17.48
N PRO A 118 14.77 -11.20 17.45
CA PRO A 118 16.15 -11.54 17.09
C PRO A 118 16.54 -10.98 15.71
N PRO A 119 17.81 -10.62 15.51
CA PRO A 119 18.32 -10.26 14.21
C PRO A 119 18.32 -11.52 13.34
N THR A 120 17.31 -11.66 12.48
CA THR A 120 17.49 -12.35 11.20
C THR A 120 18.76 -11.77 10.57
N GLY A 121 19.73 -12.65 10.31
CA GLY A 121 21.12 -12.31 10.02
C GLY A 121 21.29 -11.08 9.12
N LYS A 122 22.27 -10.25 9.47
CA LYS A 122 22.69 -8.99 8.82
C LYS A 122 22.32 -8.99 7.34
N ARG A 123 21.13 -8.50 7.07
CA ARG A 123 20.75 -7.89 5.81
C ARG A 123 20.64 -6.41 6.14
N SER A 124 21.29 -5.55 5.35
CA SER A 124 21.26 -4.10 5.60
C SER A 124 19.81 -3.62 5.75
N ILE A 125 19.57 -2.48 6.42
CA ILE A 125 18.21 -1.89 6.51
C ILE A 125 17.59 -1.73 5.12
N GLU A 126 18.42 -1.50 4.11
CA GLU A 126 18.06 -1.49 2.70
C GLU A 126 17.61 -2.88 2.21
N GLU A 127 18.38 -3.95 2.46
CA GLU A 127 17.98 -5.32 2.10
C GLU A 127 16.74 -5.81 2.89
N LEU A 128 16.58 -5.44 4.16
CA LEU A 128 15.36 -5.73 4.93
C LEU A 128 14.16 -4.96 4.40
N GLY A 129 14.34 -3.70 4.01
CA GLY A 129 13.36 -2.92 3.28
C GLY A 129 12.99 -3.60 1.97
N GLU A 130 13.97 -4.02 1.17
CA GLU A 130 13.77 -4.75 -0.08
C GLU A 130 13.11 -6.11 0.14
N ILE A 131 13.39 -6.83 1.23
CA ILE A 131 12.77 -8.12 1.51
C ILE A 131 11.37 -7.96 2.04
N VAL A 132 11.10 -6.98 2.89
CA VAL A 132 9.75 -6.67 3.35
C VAL A 132 8.94 -6.17 2.18
N GLU A 133 9.48 -5.25 1.37
CA GLU A 133 8.83 -4.76 0.17
C GLU A 133 8.64 -5.87 -0.86
N ALA A 134 9.63 -6.73 -1.09
CA ALA A 134 9.50 -7.90 -1.96
C ALA A 134 8.53 -8.93 -1.40
N SER A 135 8.46 -9.13 -0.08
CA SER A 135 7.52 -10.06 0.56
C SER A 135 6.11 -9.52 0.56
N VAL A 136 5.93 -8.22 0.80
CA VAL A 136 4.65 -7.50 0.73
C VAL A 136 4.18 -7.45 -0.72
N ASN A 137 5.06 -7.11 -1.66
CA ASN A 137 4.78 -7.14 -3.09
C ASN A 137 4.51 -8.57 -3.58
N LYS A 138 5.20 -9.57 -3.05
CA LYS A 138 4.93 -10.99 -3.34
C LYS A 138 3.60 -11.41 -2.74
N VAL A 139 3.23 -10.97 -1.55
CA VAL A 139 1.91 -11.24 -0.96
C VAL A 139 0.80 -10.54 -1.75
N PHE A 140 1.00 -9.29 -2.19
CA PHE A 140 0.05 -8.59 -3.07
C PHE A 140 -0.02 -9.26 -4.45
N LYS A 141 1.11 -9.63 -5.05
CA LYS A 141 1.18 -10.37 -6.31
C LYS A 141 0.55 -11.74 -6.20
N ASP A 142 0.85 -12.54 -5.19
CA ASP A 142 0.25 -13.86 -4.95
C ASP A 142 -1.26 -13.74 -4.67
N ARG A 143 -1.67 -12.70 -3.92
CA ARG A 143 -3.09 -12.42 -3.65
C ARG A 143 -3.81 -12.02 -4.93
N ASP A 144 -3.22 -11.16 -5.74
CA ASP A 144 -3.79 -10.75 -7.03
C ASP A 144 -3.78 -11.96 -7.98
N GLU A 145 -2.67 -12.70 -8.06
CA GLU A 145 -2.42 -14.11 -8.42
C GLU A 145 -3.68 -14.97 -8.37
N LYS A 146 -4.17 -15.10 -7.14
CA LYS A 146 -5.24 -16.02 -6.74
C LYS A 146 -6.64 -15.43 -6.85
N ARG A 147 -6.81 -14.15 -7.21
CA ARG A 147 -8.15 -13.57 -7.41
C ARG A 147 -8.80 -14.21 -8.63
N SER A 148 -10.08 -14.53 -8.49
CA SER A 148 -10.92 -14.94 -9.62
C SER A 148 -10.81 -13.91 -10.75
N VAL A 149 -10.76 -14.40 -11.99
CA VAL A 149 -10.72 -13.57 -13.20
C VAL A 149 -12.07 -13.67 -13.88
N TYR A 150 -12.65 -12.53 -14.27
CA TYR A 150 -13.90 -12.48 -15.02
C TYR A 150 -13.77 -11.59 -16.25
N SER A 151 -14.46 -11.96 -17.33
CA SER A 151 -14.59 -11.10 -18.52
C SER A 151 -15.60 -9.98 -18.27
N LEU A 152 -15.39 -8.82 -18.89
CA LEU A 152 -16.37 -7.73 -18.95
C LEU A 152 -17.69 -8.20 -19.57
N SER A 153 -17.64 -9.08 -20.58
CA SER A 153 -18.83 -9.70 -21.19
C SER A 153 -19.64 -10.56 -20.23
N ASP A 154 -19.01 -11.09 -19.16
CA ASP A 154 -19.64 -11.96 -18.17
C ASP A 154 -20.20 -11.16 -16.98
N MET A 155 -20.18 -9.83 -17.06
CA MET A 155 -20.64 -8.98 -15.97
C MET A 155 -22.13 -9.16 -15.70
N ASN A 156 -22.46 -9.32 -14.42
CA ASN A 156 -23.83 -9.52 -13.97
C ASN A 156 -24.09 -8.72 -12.68
N SER A 157 -25.33 -8.75 -12.20
CA SER A 157 -25.75 -7.99 -11.02
C SER A 157 -24.93 -8.31 -9.77
N GLU A 158 -24.55 -9.57 -9.57
CA GLU A 158 -23.76 -10.01 -8.42
C GLU A 158 -22.33 -9.47 -8.48
N LYS A 159 -21.69 -9.56 -9.65
CA LYS A 159 -20.36 -8.99 -9.88
C LYS A 159 -20.38 -7.47 -9.71
N LYS A 160 -21.37 -6.77 -10.28
CA LYS A 160 -21.59 -5.33 -10.07
C LYS A 160 -21.70 -4.98 -8.59
N ARG A 161 -22.56 -5.69 -7.84
CA ARG A 161 -22.76 -5.47 -6.40
C ARG A 161 -21.46 -5.59 -5.62
N ARG A 162 -20.67 -6.63 -5.89
CA ARG A 162 -19.36 -6.83 -5.24
C ARG A 162 -18.38 -5.70 -5.52
N ILE A 163 -18.34 -5.18 -6.76
CA ILE A 163 -17.50 -4.03 -7.13
C ILE A 163 -17.92 -2.79 -6.35
N LEU A 164 -19.21 -2.44 -6.40
CA LEU A 164 -19.74 -1.26 -5.72
C LEU A 164 -19.47 -1.30 -4.21
N GLN A 165 -19.70 -2.45 -3.57
CA GLN A 165 -19.41 -2.61 -2.15
C GLN A 165 -17.92 -2.49 -1.82
N LYS A 166 -17.05 -3.12 -2.60
CA LYS A 166 -15.59 -3.08 -2.36
C LYS A 166 -15.03 -1.67 -2.52
N MET A 167 -15.57 -0.90 -3.45
CA MET A 167 -15.17 0.48 -3.73
C MET A 167 -15.95 1.52 -2.90
N GLY A 168 -16.89 1.09 -2.06
CA GLY A 168 -17.71 1.98 -1.24
C GLY A 168 -18.62 2.92 -2.05
N LEU A 169 -19.06 2.49 -3.23
CA LEU A 169 -19.85 3.28 -4.18
C LEU A 169 -21.34 3.17 -3.91
N THR A 170 -22.04 4.29 -3.93
CA THR A 170 -23.50 4.36 -4.06
C THR A 170 -23.89 4.58 -5.52
N VAL A 171 -25.14 4.28 -5.86
CA VAL A 171 -25.64 4.38 -7.23
C VAL A 171 -26.76 5.40 -7.30
N ASN A 172 -26.59 6.41 -8.15
CA ASN A 172 -27.63 7.34 -8.54
C ASN A 172 -28.12 6.99 -9.96
N VAL A 173 -29.44 6.97 -10.18
CA VAL A 173 -30.02 6.65 -11.49
C VAL A 173 -30.97 7.76 -11.89
N LEU A 174 -30.66 8.42 -12.99
CA LEU A 174 -31.45 9.48 -13.60
C LEU A 174 -32.07 8.93 -14.89
N ARG A 175 -33.40 9.00 -14.98
CA ARG A 175 -34.13 8.65 -16.20
C ARG A 175 -34.65 9.93 -16.83
N MET A 176 -34.22 10.17 -18.05
CA MET A 176 -34.56 11.37 -18.79
C MET A 176 -35.36 10.99 -20.03
N LYS A 177 -36.15 11.92 -20.56
CA LYS A 177 -36.77 11.74 -21.87
C LYS A 177 -35.83 12.33 -22.91
N GLU A 178 -35.45 11.53 -23.90
CA GLU A 178 -34.70 12.04 -25.03
C GLU A 178 -35.54 13.09 -25.80
N PRO A 179 -34.97 14.27 -26.10
CA PRO A 179 -35.55 15.19 -27.07
C PRO A 179 -35.72 14.47 -28.41
N ARG A 180 -36.86 14.64 -29.08
CA ARG A 180 -37.04 14.07 -30.41
C ARG A 180 -36.26 14.90 -31.42
N ASP A 181 -35.11 14.37 -31.84
CA ASP A 181 -34.36 14.85 -32.99
C ASP A 181 -34.42 13.80 -34.10
N VAL A 182 -34.72 14.24 -35.32
CA VAL A 182 -34.79 13.39 -36.52
C VAL A 182 -33.79 13.85 -37.60
N SER A 183 -32.90 14.79 -37.25
CA SER A 183 -31.89 15.33 -38.15
C SER A 183 -30.80 14.31 -38.49
N ILE A 184 -30.53 13.38 -37.57
CA ILE A 184 -29.59 12.27 -37.75
C ILE A 184 -30.41 10.97 -37.85
N PRO A 185 -30.36 10.25 -38.99
CA PRO A 185 -31.03 8.96 -39.11
C PRO A 185 -30.35 7.94 -38.19
N GLY A 186 -31.13 7.09 -37.54
CA GLY A 186 -30.59 6.02 -36.71
C GLY A 186 -29.67 5.06 -37.48
N TYR A 187 -28.69 4.48 -36.78
CA TYR A 187 -27.70 3.62 -37.41
C TYR A 187 -28.32 2.30 -37.94
N PRO A 188 -28.14 1.97 -39.23
CA PRO A 188 -28.69 0.76 -39.83
C PRO A 188 -27.84 -0.47 -39.51
N TRP A 189 -28.11 -1.12 -38.37
CA TRP A 189 -27.50 -2.40 -38.03
C TRP A 189 -27.75 -3.47 -39.12
N ILE A 190 -26.74 -4.28 -39.44
CA ILE A 190 -26.86 -5.37 -40.43
C ILE A 190 -27.18 -6.64 -39.64
N ASP A 191 -28.43 -7.09 -39.67
CA ASP A 191 -28.90 -8.18 -38.81
C ASP A 191 -28.11 -9.49 -39.01
N GLU A 192 -27.66 -9.77 -40.22
CA GLU A 192 -26.90 -10.96 -40.59
C GLU A 192 -25.49 -10.99 -40.02
N PHE A 193 -24.92 -9.82 -39.68
CA PHE A 193 -23.53 -9.69 -39.24
C PHE A 193 -23.42 -9.67 -37.72
N PRO A 194 -22.52 -10.43 -37.09
CA PRO A 194 -22.20 -10.22 -35.67
C PRO A 194 -21.79 -8.77 -35.37
N GLU A 195 -22.08 -8.28 -34.17
CA GLU A 195 -21.74 -6.90 -33.75
C GLU A 195 -20.25 -6.56 -33.94
N ASN A 196 -19.39 -7.56 -33.79
CA ASN A 196 -17.94 -7.45 -33.89
C ASN A 196 -17.38 -7.80 -35.28
N GLN A 197 -18.22 -8.08 -36.27
CA GLN A 197 -17.76 -8.31 -37.64
C GLN A 197 -17.13 -7.04 -38.21
N GLU A 198 -16.04 -7.19 -38.95
CA GLU A 198 -15.26 -6.07 -39.50
C GLU A 198 -16.10 -5.09 -40.32
N ASP A 199 -16.99 -5.56 -41.20
CA ASP A 199 -17.86 -4.68 -42.00
C ASP A 199 -18.85 -3.89 -41.14
N GLN A 200 -19.43 -4.53 -40.12
CA GLN A 200 -20.34 -3.88 -39.17
C GLN A 200 -19.57 -2.79 -38.40
N ARG A 201 -18.35 -3.11 -37.96
CA ARG A 201 -17.48 -2.17 -37.24
C ARG A 201 -17.08 -0.98 -38.08
N ALA A 202 -16.61 -1.21 -39.30
CA ALA A 202 -16.25 -0.15 -40.22
C ALA A 202 -17.42 0.82 -40.46
N GLN A 203 -18.65 0.29 -40.56
CA GLN A 203 -19.84 1.10 -40.77
C GLN A 203 -20.26 1.92 -39.54
N TYR A 204 -20.26 1.35 -38.34
CA TYR A 204 -20.60 2.16 -37.16
C TYR A 204 -19.51 3.18 -36.86
N MET A 205 -18.25 2.88 -37.16
CA MET A 205 -17.15 3.83 -37.01
C MET A 205 -17.35 5.00 -37.95
N ALA A 206 -17.62 4.74 -39.24
CA ALA A 206 -17.95 5.79 -40.21
C ALA A 206 -19.18 6.62 -39.80
N TYR A 207 -20.20 5.99 -39.21
CA TYR A 207 -21.37 6.68 -38.67
C TYR A 207 -21.01 7.62 -37.51
N LEU A 208 -20.20 7.15 -36.55
CA LEU A 208 -19.73 7.98 -35.44
C LEU A 208 -18.84 9.13 -35.92
N GLU A 209 -17.93 8.89 -36.87
CA GLU A 209 -17.14 9.95 -37.51
C GLU A 209 -18.04 11.01 -38.15
N MET A 210 -19.01 10.59 -38.96
CA MET A 210 -19.92 11.50 -39.66
C MET A 210 -20.79 12.35 -38.72
N HIS A 211 -21.28 11.78 -37.62
CA HIS A 211 -22.34 12.39 -36.82
C HIS A 211 -21.90 12.89 -35.44
N LEU A 212 -20.88 12.26 -34.85
CA LEU A 212 -20.32 12.69 -33.57
C LEU A 212 -19.11 13.60 -33.77
N MET A 213 -18.16 13.21 -34.64
CA MET A 213 -16.92 13.97 -34.80
C MET A 213 -17.14 15.32 -35.48
N THR A 214 -18.14 15.45 -36.35
CA THR A 214 -18.53 16.75 -36.94
C THR A 214 -19.07 17.77 -35.92
N LEU A 215 -19.45 17.32 -34.72
CA LEU A 215 -19.89 18.17 -33.60
C LEU A 215 -18.74 18.47 -32.63
N LEU A 216 -17.61 17.80 -32.78
CA LEU A 216 -16.43 17.92 -31.94
C LEU A 216 -15.30 18.58 -32.74
N ASP A 217 -14.32 19.13 -32.01
CA ASP A 217 -13.11 19.65 -32.65
C ASP A 217 -12.22 18.45 -33.03
N GLU A 218 -12.16 18.13 -34.33
CA GLU A 218 -11.38 17.01 -34.89
C GLU A 218 -9.86 17.13 -34.62
N ASP A 219 -9.35 18.35 -34.38
CA ASP A 219 -7.96 18.55 -33.98
C ASP A 219 -7.73 18.20 -32.49
N VAL A 220 -8.81 18.13 -31.70
CA VAL A 220 -8.77 17.89 -30.25
C VAL A 220 -9.24 16.50 -29.88
N PHE A 221 -10.18 15.90 -30.62
CA PHE A 221 -10.78 14.60 -30.29
C PHE A 221 -10.58 13.59 -31.42
N SER A 222 -10.56 12.31 -31.06
CA SER A 222 -10.43 11.21 -32.01
C SER A 222 -11.18 9.99 -31.50
N LEU A 223 -11.80 9.26 -32.42
CA LEU A 223 -12.35 7.95 -32.15
C LEU A 223 -11.27 6.88 -32.37
N VAL A 224 -11.22 5.90 -31.46
CA VAL A 224 -10.27 4.79 -31.53
C VAL A 224 -11.06 3.49 -31.50
N ASP A 225 -11.02 2.74 -32.60
CA ASP A 225 -11.56 1.38 -32.65
C ASP A 225 -10.64 0.46 -31.84
N ILE A 226 -11.18 -0.07 -30.74
CA ILE A 226 -10.48 -0.98 -29.83
C ILE A 226 -11.11 -2.36 -29.78
N ALA A 227 -12.14 -2.62 -30.60
CA ALA A 227 -12.90 -3.86 -30.54
C ALA A 227 -12.01 -5.09 -30.79
N ASN A 228 -10.95 -4.96 -31.60
CA ASN A 228 -10.00 -6.03 -31.86
C ASN A 228 -8.92 -6.21 -30.77
N ASP A 229 -8.60 -5.17 -30.01
CA ASP A 229 -7.69 -5.29 -28.87
C ASP A 229 -8.49 -5.70 -27.63
N LYS A 230 -8.49 -7.01 -27.34
CA LYS A 230 -9.27 -7.60 -26.24
C LYS A 230 -8.71 -7.29 -24.84
N THR A 231 -7.60 -6.54 -24.75
CA THR A 231 -6.87 -6.35 -23.49
C THR A 231 -6.82 -4.90 -23.01
N VAL A 232 -7.39 -3.95 -23.77
CA VAL A 232 -7.33 -2.51 -23.45
C VAL A 232 -7.79 -2.23 -22.01
N LEU A 233 -8.85 -2.89 -21.54
CA LEU A 233 -9.42 -2.69 -20.22
C LEU A 233 -9.06 -3.79 -19.21
N ASP A 234 -8.11 -4.67 -19.52
CA ASP A 234 -7.56 -5.63 -18.56
C ASP A 234 -7.05 -4.88 -17.32
N THR A 235 -7.58 -5.24 -16.15
CA THR A 235 -7.35 -4.52 -14.91
C THR A 235 -7.11 -5.48 -13.76
N VAL A 236 -5.96 -5.32 -13.13
CA VAL A 236 -5.60 -5.93 -11.85
C VAL A 236 -5.35 -4.79 -10.88
N ASP A 237 -6.28 -4.57 -9.95
CA ASP A 237 -6.19 -3.47 -8.99
C ASP A 237 -6.73 -3.90 -7.61
N PRO A 238 -6.03 -3.56 -6.51
CA PRO A 238 -6.46 -3.87 -5.15
C PRO A 238 -7.85 -3.33 -4.76
N ARG A 239 -8.29 -2.24 -5.39
CA ARG A 239 -9.62 -1.61 -5.21
C ARG A 239 -10.75 -2.45 -5.80
N LEU A 240 -10.46 -3.33 -6.75
CA LEU A 240 -11.45 -4.27 -7.28
C LEU A 240 -11.54 -5.52 -6.39
N PRO A 241 -12.70 -6.19 -6.34
CA PRO A 241 -12.86 -7.45 -5.61
C PRO A 241 -12.28 -8.68 -6.35
N PHE A 242 -12.00 -8.55 -7.65
CA PHE A 242 -11.49 -9.59 -8.53
C PHE A 242 -10.80 -8.95 -9.74
N ARG A 243 -10.09 -9.77 -10.53
CA ARG A 243 -9.48 -9.34 -11.79
C ARG A 243 -10.53 -9.26 -12.88
N ILE A 244 -10.42 -8.25 -13.72
CA ILE A 244 -11.35 -8.03 -14.82
C ILE A 244 -10.55 -8.01 -16.12
N LYS A 245 -11.01 -8.74 -17.12
CA LYS A 245 -10.43 -8.76 -18.47
C LYS A 245 -11.45 -8.30 -19.50
N GLY A 246 -10.95 -7.74 -20.59
CA GLY A 246 -11.76 -7.42 -21.76
C GLY A 246 -11.47 -6.03 -22.31
N THR A 247 -12.41 -5.58 -23.13
CA THR A 247 -12.32 -4.34 -23.88
C THR A 247 -13.71 -3.69 -24.00
N ALA A 248 -13.81 -2.67 -24.84
CA ALA A 248 -15.06 -2.12 -25.36
C ALA A 248 -14.95 -2.05 -26.89
N ASP A 249 -15.91 -1.41 -27.55
CA ASP A 249 -15.89 -1.28 -29.00
C ASP A 249 -15.08 -0.05 -29.44
N VAL A 250 -15.33 1.11 -28.83
CA VAL A 250 -14.74 2.38 -29.24
C VAL A 250 -14.31 3.22 -28.03
N LEU A 251 -13.26 4.02 -28.21
CA LEU A 251 -12.90 5.09 -27.28
C LEU A 251 -13.07 6.44 -27.96
N LEU A 252 -13.62 7.41 -27.24
CA LEU A 252 -13.42 8.82 -27.55
C LEU A 252 -12.26 9.33 -26.68
N ALA A 253 -11.19 9.80 -27.31
CA ALA A 253 -10.00 10.30 -26.63
C ALA A 253 -9.58 11.65 -27.20
N LYS A 254 -8.75 12.39 -26.46
CA LYS A 254 -8.12 13.62 -26.98
C LYS A 254 -6.96 13.29 -27.94
N SER A 255 -7.07 13.80 -29.17
CA SER A 255 -6.27 13.52 -30.37
C SER A 255 -4.77 13.81 -30.20
N ASN A 256 -4.40 14.83 -29.41
CA ASN A 256 -3.00 15.19 -29.18
C ASN A 256 -2.18 14.16 -28.36
N VAL A 257 -2.77 13.02 -27.96
CA VAL A 257 -2.13 11.96 -27.16
C VAL A 257 -2.25 10.55 -27.80
N THR A 258 -2.93 10.40 -28.94
CA THR A 258 -3.40 9.08 -29.42
C THR A 258 -2.37 8.22 -30.15
N ASN A 259 -1.26 8.78 -30.65
CA ASN A 259 -0.27 7.99 -31.41
C ASN A 259 0.54 6.99 -30.56
N LEU A 260 0.41 7.01 -29.21
CA LEU A 260 1.20 6.14 -28.33
C LEU A 260 0.40 5.48 -27.19
N ILE A 261 -0.63 6.13 -26.62
CA ILE A 261 -1.38 5.59 -25.46
C ILE A 261 -2.87 6.02 -25.50
N PRO A 262 -3.79 5.20 -26.04
CA PRO A 262 -5.23 5.54 -26.14
C PRO A 262 -5.91 5.94 -24.81
N MET A 263 -5.37 5.48 -23.69
CA MET A 263 -5.89 5.80 -22.34
C MET A 263 -5.48 7.19 -21.83
N ALA A 264 -4.44 7.81 -22.39
CA ALA A 264 -3.84 9.02 -21.82
C ALA A 264 -4.68 10.30 -22.03
N GLY A 265 -5.70 10.23 -22.91
CA GLY A 265 -6.67 11.30 -23.15
C GLY A 265 -8.12 10.81 -23.11
N LEU A 266 -8.39 9.68 -22.47
CA LEU A 266 -9.69 9.02 -22.51
C LEU A 266 -10.80 9.92 -21.97
N CYS A 267 -11.83 10.12 -22.78
CA CYS A 267 -13.04 10.84 -22.43
C CYS A 267 -14.21 9.88 -22.23
N ILE A 268 -14.47 9.01 -23.20
CA ILE A 268 -15.62 8.08 -23.17
C ILE A 268 -15.18 6.70 -23.65
N VAL A 269 -15.58 5.67 -22.91
CA VAL A 269 -15.58 4.27 -23.38
C VAL A 269 -16.96 3.94 -23.93
N ILE A 270 -17.04 3.52 -25.18
CA ILE A 270 -18.30 3.28 -25.87
C ILE A 270 -18.44 1.77 -26.14
N GLU A 271 -19.52 1.20 -25.64
CA GLU A 271 -19.98 -0.15 -25.95
C GLU A 271 -21.22 -0.05 -26.84
N LEU A 272 -21.17 -0.74 -27.97
CA LEU A 272 -22.21 -0.74 -28.99
C LEU A 272 -22.94 -2.07 -28.97
N LYS A 273 -24.27 -2.01 -29.03
CA LYS A 273 -25.13 -3.19 -29.09
C LYS A 273 -26.22 -3.00 -30.12
N LYS A 274 -26.52 -4.03 -30.92
CA LYS A 274 -27.73 -4.07 -31.74
C LYS A 274 -28.98 -3.90 -30.90
N LYS A 275 -28.96 -4.52 -29.71
CA LYS A 275 -30.02 -4.43 -28.72
C LYS A 275 -29.44 -4.34 -27.33
N VAL A 276 -29.75 -3.26 -26.62
CA VAL A 276 -29.31 -3.07 -25.25
C VAL A 276 -30.14 -3.92 -24.29
N GLU A 277 -29.46 -4.74 -23.48
CA GLU A 277 -30.04 -5.63 -22.48
C GLU A 277 -29.49 -5.32 -21.09
N LYS A 278 -30.13 -5.86 -20.05
CA LYS A 278 -29.80 -5.55 -18.65
C LYS A 278 -28.38 -6.00 -18.25
N ASN A 279 -27.88 -7.10 -18.82
CA ASN A 279 -26.51 -7.56 -18.63
C ASN A 279 -25.49 -6.58 -19.23
N HIS A 280 -25.78 -5.98 -20.39
CA HIS A 280 -24.90 -4.99 -21.04
C HIS A 280 -24.66 -3.76 -20.14
N ILE A 281 -25.64 -3.37 -19.34
CA ILE A 281 -25.47 -2.30 -18.32
C ILE A 281 -24.38 -2.65 -17.31
N ASN A 282 -24.34 -3.91 -16.84
CA ASN A 282 -23.32 -4.32 -15.87
C ASN A 282 -21.92 -4.37 -16.51
N GLN A 283 -21.85 -4.73 -17.80
CA GLN A 283 -20.63 -4.66 -18.60
C GLN A 283 -20.13 -3.22 -18.74
N ALA A 284 -21.01 -2.29 -19.13
CA ALA A 284 -20.69 -0.86 -19.27
C ALA A 284 -20.17 -0.23 -17.96
N ILE A 285 -20.78 -0.60 -16.83
CA ILE A 285 -20.28 -0.20 -15.51
C ILE A 285 -18.90 -0.81 -15.24
N GLY A 286 -18.68 -2.09 -15.54
CA GLY A 286 -17.36 -2.73 -15.42
C GLY A 286 -16.30 -2.00 -16.26
N GLN A 287 -16.64 -1.63 -17.49
CA GLN A 287 -15.78 -0.87 -18.40
C GLN A 287 -15.41 0.49 -17.82
N LEU A 288 -16.38 1.23 -17.26
CA LEU A 288 -16.13 2.49 -16.57
C LEU A 288 -15.13 2.32 -15.41
N MET A 289 -15.28 1.25 -14.60
CA MET A 289 -14.39 1.00 -13.46
C MET A 289 -12.96 0.76 -13.92
N CYS A 290 -12.78 -0.12 -14.91
CA CYS A 290 -11.49 -0.44 -15.51
C CYS A 290 -10.85 0.81 -16.13
N ALA A 291 -11.61 1.57 -16.91
CA ALA A 291 -11.17 2.80 -17.53
C ALA A 291 -10.75 3.85 -16.50
N SER A 292 -11.54 4.07 -15.46
CA SER A 292 -11.25 5.07 -14.42
C SER A 292 -10.05 4.70 -13.55
N ILE A 293 -9.78 3.41 -13.38
CA ILE A 293 -8.59 2.92 -12.69
C ILE A 293 -7.32 3.16 -13.52
N LYS A 294 -7.42 2.97 -14.84
CA LYS A 294 -6.30 3.08 -15.78
C LYS A 294 -6.06 4.51 -16.28
N ALA A 295 -7.07 5.38 -16.19
CA ALA A 295 -6.99 6.75 -16.64
C ALA A 295 -5.94 7.53 -15.84
N PRO A 296 -5.17 8.43 -16.48
CA PRO A 296 -4.23 9.30 -15.78
C PRO A 296 -4.91 10.16 -14.72
N LEU A 297 -4.11 10.67 -13.77
CA LEU A 297 -4.59 11.60 -12.76
C LEU A 297 -5.22 12.84 -13.41
N GLY A 298 -6.44 13.19 -13.01
CA GLY A 298 -7.19 14.31 -13.58
C GLY A 298 -8.04 13.96 -14.81
N CYS A 299 -7.99 12.72 -15.30
CA CYS A 299 -8.92 12.21 -16.30
C CYS A 299 -10.13 11.55 -15.63
N PHE A 300 -11.33 11.95 -16.04
CA PHE A 300 -12.60 11.44 -15.49
C PHE A 300 -13.43 10.85 -16.63
N PRO A 301 -13.12 9.60 -17.05
CA PRO A 301 -13.79 9.01 -18.19
C PRO A 301 -15.26 8.69 -17.86
N MET A 302 -16.08 8.67 -18.89
CA MET A 302 -17.44 8.16 -18.85
C MET A 302 -17.54 6.84 -19.61
N SER A 303 -18.60 6.08 -19.36
CA SER A 303 -18.98 4.94 -20.20
C SER A 303 -20.31 5.25 -20.88
N LEU A 304 -20.42 4.89 -22.15
CA LEU A 304 -21.62 4.97 -22.95
C LEU A 304 -21.97 3.58 -23.47
N LEU A 305 -23.18 3.13 -23.19
CA LEU A 305 -23.79 1.95 -23.80
C LEU A 305 -24.95 2.39 -24.68
N THR A 306 -24.92 2.04 -25.96
CA THR A 306 -25.94 2.49 -26.91
C THR A 306 -26.16 1.52 -28.07
N ASP A 307 -27.35 1.63 -28.67
CA ASP A 307 -27.70 1.02 -29.96
C ASP A 307 -27.65 2.00 -31.14
N LEU A 308 -27.22 3.24 -30.89
CA LEU A 308 -27.17 4.35 -31.85
C LEU A 308 -28.53 4.73 -32.48
N ASN A 309 -29.64 4.31 -31.88
CA ASN A 309 -30.98 4.51 -32.44
C ASN A 309 -31.96 5.11 -31.43
N GLY A 310 -31.93 4.67 -30.17
CA GLY A 310 -32.86 5.18 -29.16
C GLY A 310 -32.58 4.72 -27.74
N THR A 311 -31.47 4.03 -27.50
CA THR A 311 -31.00 3.73 -26.16
C THR A 311 -29.69 4.45 -25.91
N TRP A 312 -29.64 5.35 -24.93
CA TRP A 312 -28.40 5.98 -24.50
C TRP A 312 -28.23 5.84 -22.99
N HIS A 313 -27.24 5.05 -22.59
CA HIS A 313 -26.94 4.84 -21.19
C HIS A 313 -25.54 5.33 -20.85
N PHE A 314 -25.48 6.49 -20.22
CA PHE A 314 -24.25 7.08 -19.71
C PHE A 314 -23.99 6.65 -18.27
N CYS A 315 -22.76 6.29 -17.96
CA CYS A 315 -22.27 6.03 -16.61
C CYS A 315 -21.05 6.90 -16.32
N TYR A 316 -21.01 7.56 -15.16
CA TYR A 316 -19.85 8.36 -14.73
C TYR A 316 -19.81 8.52 -13.21
N PHE A 317 -18.66 8.93 -12.68
CA PHE A 317 -18.52 9.30 -11.27
C PHE A 317 -18.83 10.78 -11.09
N SER A 318 -19.90 11.11 -10.38
CA SER A 318 -20.38 12.48 -10.20
C SER A 318 -19.76 13.16 -8.98
N ASP A 319 -19.64 12.41 -7.88
CA ASP A 319 -19.13 12.85 -6.59
C ASP A 319 -18.20 11.79 -6.00
N LYS A 320 -17.53 12.13 -4.89
CA LYS A 320 -16.80 11.14 -4.09
C LYS A 320 -17.75 9.99 -3.74
N SER A 321 -17.40 8.82 -4.27
CA SER A 321 -18.11 7.57 -4.03
C SER A 321 -19.51 7.44 -4.65
N VAL A 322 -19.87 8.22 -5.67
CA VAL A 322 -21.18 8.11 -6.36
C VAL A 322 -21.00 7.70 -7.82
N LEU A 323 -21.58 6.56 -8.21
CA LEU A 323 -21.77 6.17 -9.61
C LEU A 323 -23.11 6.69 -10.10
N THR A 324 -23.10 7.64 -11.02
CA THR A 324 -24.31 8.12 -11.70
C THR A 324 -24.55 7.36 -12.99
N GLN A 325 -25.79 6.95 -13.20
CA GLN A 325 -26.32 6.43 -14.46
C GLN A 325 -27.35 7.41 -15.01
N VAL A 326 -27.22 7.80 -16.27
CA VAL A 326 -28.22 8.59 -16.99
C VAL A 326 -28.74 7.76 -18.15
N ILE A 327 -30.04 7.52 -18.17
CA ILE A 327 -30.71 6.69 -19.17
C ILE A 327 -31.68 7.58 -19.92
N PHE A 328 -31.51 7.62 -21.24
CA PHE A 328 -32.45 8.17 -22.21
C PHE A 328 -33.14 6.99 -22.91
#